data_AF-A0A9J5Z0Y1-F1
#
_entry.id   AF-A0A9J5Z0Y1-F1
#
_cell.length_a   1.000
_cell.length_b   1.000
_cell.length_c   1.000
_cell.angle_alpha   90.00
_cell.angle_beta   90.00
_cell.angle_gamma   90.00
#
_symmetry.space_group_name_H-M   'P 1'
#
loop_
_entity.id
_entity.type
_entity.pdbx_description
1 polymer ?
#
loop_
_entity_poly.entity_id
_entity_poly.type
_entity_poly.pdbx_seq_one_letter_code
_entity_poly.pdbx_strand_id
1 'polypeptide(L)'
;MERGRGRWSSLSRGMLPLLALHTVTEYYRLDRKPPVTAALVAANTIIYLRPTFLHSILPTINQVWFNPHLILKYKDLERFFLSAIYHLDDSHLVYNMLSLLWKGIQLETSMGSAEFASTVAALVAMSQGITLLLAKSLLLFFDYERAYYQ
;
A
#
# COMPACT_ATOMS: atom_id res chain seq x y z
N MET A 1 12.17 -30.82 9.97
CA MET A 1 13.37 -29.99 9.69
C MET A 1 12.92 -28.54 9.55
N GLU A 2 12.85 -27.81 10.67
CA GLU A 2 12.55 -26.37 10.68
C GLU A 2 13.85 -25.59 10.84
N ARG A 3 14.40 -25.08 9.74
CA ARG A 3 15.53 -24.12 9.76
C ARG A 3 15.29 -23.08 8.68
N GLY A 4 14.84 -21.89 9.08
CA GLY A 4 14.70 -20.76 8.15
C GLY A 4 14.00 -19.50 8.66
N ARG A 5 13.22 -19.55 9.76
CA ARG A 5 12.43 -18.39 10.25
C ARG A 5 13.17 -17.40 11.18
N GLY A 6 14.44 -17.65 11.50
CA GLY A 6 15.17 -16.87 12.52
C GLY A 6 15.68 -15.50 12.07
N ARG A 7 16.05 -15.33 10.78
CA ARG A 7 16.78 -14.13 10.33
C ARG A 7 15.89 -12.98 9.87
N TRP A 8 14.64 -13.27 9.50
CA TRP A 8 13.67 -12.27 9.02
C TRP A 8 12.89 -11.62 10.18
N SER A 9 12.65 -12.36 11.26
CA SER A 9 11.94 -11.85 12.45
C SER A 9 12.74 -10.85 13.30
N SER A 10 14.05 -10.74 13.09
CA SER A 10 14.91 -9.80 13.84
C SER A 10 15.03 -8.43 13.17
N LEU A 11 14.94 -8.36 11.83
CA LEU A 11 14.94 -7.10 11.06
C LEU A 11 13.57 -6.39 11.18
N SER A 12 12.49 -7.17 11.08
CA SER A 12 11.10 -6.72 11.29
C SER A 12 10.89 -5.97 12.61
N ARG A 13 11.52 -6.46 13.69
CA ARG A 13 11.37 -5.93 15.05
C ARG A 13 12.00 -4.55 15.26
N GLY A 14 12.96 -4.15 14.44
CA GLY A 14 13.62 -2.85 14.57
C GLY A 14 12.98 -1.76 13.72
N MET A 15 12.57 -2.09 12.49
CA MET A 15 12.18 -1.06 11.51
C MET A 15 10.81 -0.44 11.78
N LEU A 16 9.83 -1.21 12.27
CA LEU A 16 8.50 -0.68 12.59
C LEU A 16 8.52 0.28 13.80
N PRO A 17 9.22 -0.03 14.91
CA PRO A 17 9.42 0.95 15.99
C PRO A 17 10.18 2.20 15.54
N LEU A 18 11.18 2.06 14.63
CA LEU A 18 11.89 3.19 14.07
C LEU A 18 10.99 4.09 13.21
N LEU A 19 10.14 3.48 12.38
CA LEU A 19 9.12 4.22 11.63
C LEU A 19 8.21 4.99 12.59
N ALA A 20 7.69 4.33 13.63
CA ALA A 20 6.83 4.97 14.62
C ALA A 20 7.52 6.13 15.33
N LEU A 21 8.76 5.94 15.79
CA LEU A 21 9.55 6.99 16.45
C LEU A 21 9.79 8.17 15.51
N HIS A 22 10.15 7.90 14.26
CA HIS A 22 10.39 8.93 13.26
C HIS A 22 9.11 9.70 12.95
N THR A 23 7.98 9.01 12.73
CA THR A 23 6.67 9.65 12.54
C THR A 23 6.30 10.53 13.73
N VAL A 24 6.42 10.05 14.97
CA VAL A 24 6.10 10.85 16.16
C VAL A 24 7.00 12.09 16.26
N THR A 25 8.29 11.92 15.99
CA THR A 25 9.26 13.03 16.06
C THR A 25 8.97 14.11 15.03
N GLU A 26 8.69 13.74 13.78
CA GLU A 26 8.34 14.68 12.72
C GLU A 26 7.02 15.40 13.03
N TYR A 27 5.99 14.69 13.48
CA TYR A 27 4.70 15.30 13.84
C TYR A 27 4.78 16.23 15.06
N TYR A 28 5.65 15.94 16.03
CA TYR A 28 5.83 16.80 17.20
C TYR A 28 6.49 18.13 16.84
N ARG A 29 7.32 18.16 15.79
CA ARG A 29 8.03 19.36 15.33
C ARG A 29 7.17 20.29 14.47
N LEU A 30 6.02 19.82 13.99
CA LEU A 30 5.14 20.60 13.11
C LEU A 30 4.11 21.38 13.92
N ASP A 31 4.06 22.70 13.69
CA ASP A 31 3.02 23.56 14.28
C ASP A 31 1.62 23.19 13.78
N ARG A 32 1.51 22.83 12.49
CA ARG A 32 0.28 22.34 11.87
C ARG A 32 0.45 20.88 11.50
N LYS A 33 -0.31 20.00 12.17
CA LYS A 33 -0.27 18.56 11.94
C LYS A 33 -1.04 18.22 10.66
N PRO A 34 -0.44 17.53 9.67
CA PRO A 34 -1.11 17.14 8.43
C PRO A 34 -2.00 15.90 8.65
N PRO A 35 -3.33 16.04 8.78
CA PRO A 35 -4.21 14.93 9.17
C PRO A 35 -4.29 13.81 8.14
N VAL A 36 -4.30 14.12 6.84
CA VAL A 36 -4.48 13.12 5.78
C VAL A 36 -3.23 12.25 5.65
N THR A 37 -2.05 12.86 5.73
CA THR A 37 -0.78 12.14 5.75
C THR A 37 -0.72 11.18 6.95
N ALA A 38 -1.15 11.62 8.13
CA ALA A 38 -1.18 10.79 9.34
C ALA A 38 -2.14 9.62 9.16
N ALA A 39 -3.34 9.89 8.65
CA ALA A 39 -4.34 8.87 8.39
C ALA A 39 -3.83 7.83 7.39
N LEU A 40 -3.17 8.25 6.30
CA LEU A 40 -2.63 7.34 5.29
C LEU A 40 -1.50 6.48 5.84
N VAL A 41 -0.55 7.05 6.59
CA VAL A 41 0.54 6.30 7.23
C VAL A 41 -0.02 5.29 8.24
N ALA A 42 -0.97 5.72 9.06
CA ALA A 42 -1.61 4.86 10.06
C ALA A 42 -2.41 3.73 9.38
N ALA A 43 -3.22 4.04 8.37
CA ALA A 43 -4.04 3.04 7.67
C ALA A 43 -3.18 1.96 7.00
N ASN A 44 -2.14 2.34 6.25
CA ASN A 44 -1.23 1.38 5.62
C ASN A 44 -0.50 0.52 6.66
N THR A 45 -0.06 1.13 7.77
CA THR A 45 0.62 0.41 8.85
C THR A 45 -0.32 -0.56 9.58
N ILE A 46 -1.55 -0.15 9.89
CA ILE A 46 -2.56 -1.00 10.57
C ILE A 46 -2.98 -2.16 9.67
N ILE A 47 -3.19 -1.91 8.37
CA ILE A 47 -3.53 -2.95 7.39
C ILE A 47 -2.40 -3.97 7.29
N TYR A 48 -1.14 -3.53 7.31
CA TYR A 48 0.02 -4.41 7.32
C TYR A 48 0.15 -5.23 8.61
N LEU A 49 0.06 -4.58 9.77
CA LEU A 49 0.13 -5.25 11.08
C LEU A 49 -1.01 -6.23 11.30
N ARG A 50 -2.17 -5.95 10.68
CA ARG A 50 -3.38 -6.76 10.68
C ARG A 50 -3.71 -7.30 12.09
N PRO A 51 -4.00 -6.42 13.07
CA PRO A 51 -4.31 -6.85 14.43
C PRO A 51 -5.52 -7.78 14.46
N THR A 52 -5.60 -8.64 15.49
CA THR A 52 -6.55 -9.75 15.57
C THR A 52 -8.01 -9.34 15.38
N PHE A 53 -8.41 -8.15 15.84
CA PHE A 53 -9.76 -7.64 15.68
C PHE A 53 -10.12 -7.26 14.23
N LEU A 54 -9.14 -7.06 13.34
CA LEU A 54 -9.35 -6.79 11.92
C LEU A 54 -9.33 -8.05 11.06
N HIS A 55 -9.03 -9.22 11.61
CA HIS A 55 -8.96 -10.47 10.83
C HIS A 55 -10.29 -10.85 10.15
N SER A 56 -11.43 -10.48 10.76
CA SER A 56 -12.77 -10.75 10.23
C SER A 56 -13.21 -9.75 9.16
N ILE A 57 -12.58 -8.56 9.11
CA ILE A 57 -12.98 -7.46 8.22
C ILE A 57 -12.02 -7.35 7.04
N LEU A 58 -10.71 -7.50 7.29
CA LEU A 58 -9.69 -7.34 6.28
C LEU A 58 -9.45 -8.66 5.54
N PRO A 59 -9.63 -8.69 4.21
CA PRO A 59 -9.30 -9.86 3.41
C PRO A 59 -7.81 -10.18 3.52
N THR A 60 -7.46 -11.44 3.31
CA THR A 60 -6.07 -11.86 3.26
C THR A 60 -5.39 -11.33 2.00
N ILE A 61 -4.07 -11.16 2.02
CA ILE A 61 -3.32 -10.66 0.86
C ILE A 61 -3.58 -11.48 -0.42
N ASN A 62 -3.78 -12.80 -0.29
CA ASN A 62 -4.11 -13.69 -1.40
C ASN A 62 -5.47 -13.36 -2.05
N GLN A 63 -6.41 -12.82 -1.28
CA GLN A 63 -7.73 -12.42 -1.75
C GLN A 63 -7.72 -11.05 -2.45
N VAL A 64 -6.75 -10.18 -2.14
CA VAL A 64 -6.67 -8.82 -2.71
C VAL A 64 -5.49 -8.60 -3.63
N TRP A 65 -4.70 -9.64 -3.91
CA TRP A 65 -3.55 -9.53 -4.77
C TRP A 65 -3.97 -9.10 -6.18
N PHE A 66 -3.23 -8.15 -6.75
CA PHE A 66 -3.56 -7.56 -8.03
C PHE A 66 -3.51 -8.63 -9.12
N ASN A 67 -4.68 -8.94 -9.67
CA ASN A 67 -4.82 -9.93 -10.74
C ASN A 67 -5.67 -9.31 -11.86
N PRO A 68 -5.05 -8.83 -12.95
CA PRO A 68 -5.76 -8.22 -14.07
C PRO A 68 -6.85 -9.11 -14.65
N HIS A 69 -6.62 -10.42 -14.73
CA HIS A 69 -7.60 -11.36 -15.28
C HIS A 69 -8.86 -11.42 -14.41
N LEU A 70 -8.71 -11.55 -13.09
CA LEU A 70 -9.86 -11.57 -12.17
C LEU A 70 -10.56 -10.21 -12.12
N ILE A 71 -9.81 -9.12 -12.12
CA ILE A 71 -10.36 -7.75 -12.11
C ILE A 71 -11.18 -7.51 -13.38
N LEU A 72 -10.66 -7.84 -14.57
CA LEU A 72 -11.38 -7.63 -15.83
C LEU A 72 -12.58 -8.57 -15.99
N LYS A 73 -12.43 -9.84 -15.62
CA LYS A 73 -13.46 -10.87 -15.82
C LYS A 73 -14.62 -10.75 -14.83
N TYR A 74 -14.32 -10.47 -13.56
CA TYR A 74 -15.31 -10.47 -12.48
C TYR A 74 -15.61 -9.08 -11.91
N LYS A 75 -14.99 -8.02 -12.46
CA LYS A 75 -15.11 -6.65 -11.95
C LYS A 75 -14.77 -6.56 -10.45
N ASP A 76 -13.74 -7.29 -10.05
CA ASP A 76 -13.28 -7.37 -8.65
C ASP A 76 -12.63 -6.04 -8.22
N LEU A 77 -13.47 -5.11 -7.75
CA LEU A 77 -13.05 -3.78 -7.30
C LEU A 77 -12.23 -3.84 -6.01
N GLU A 78 -12.46 -4.87 -5.17
CA GLU A 78 -11.68 -5.06 -3.94
C GLU A 78 -10.21 -5.28 -4.29
N ARG A 79 -9.90 -6.20 -5.22
CA ARG A 79 -8.52 -6.40 -5.71
C ARG A 79 -7.95 -5.16 -6.37
N PHE A 80 -8.76 -4.42 -7.11
CA PHE A 80 -8.32 -3.23 -7.83
C PHE A 80 -7.83 -2.13 -6.87
N PHE A 81 -8.59 -1.82 -5.81
CA PHE A 81 -8.21 -0.75 -4.88
C PHE A 81 -7.33 -1.22 -3.72
N LEU A 82 -7.63 -2.38 -3.13
CA LEU A 82 -6.90 -2.84 -1.93
C LEU A 82 -5.48 -3.28 -2.26
N SER A 83 -5.20 -3.72 -3.48
CA SER A 83 -3.83 -4.05 -3.90
C SER A 83 -2.83 -2.90 -3.74
N ALA A 84 -3.29 -1.64 -3.84
CA ALA A 84 -2.46 -0.46 -3.64
C ALA A 84 -1.98 -0.27 -2.19
N ILE A 85 -2.70 -0.86 -1.23
CA ILE A 85 -2.55 -0.62 0.21
C ILE A 85 -1.87 -1.81 0.90
N TYR A 86 -1.99 -3.01 0.34
CA TYR A 86 -1.40 -4.22 0.90
C TYR A 86 0.10 -4.31 0.56
N HIS A 87 0.94 -4.38 1.60
CA HIS A 87 2.39 -4.49 1.47
C HIS A 87 2.85 -5.93 1.77
N LEU A 88 3.83 -6.42 1.01
CA LEU A 88 4.33 -7.81 1.09
C LEU A 88 5.41 -8.01 2.14
N ASP A 89 6.15 -6.95 2.51
CA ASP A 89 7.28 -7.03 3.43
C ASP A 89 7.51 -5.73 4.22
N ASP A 90 8.25 -5.85 5.33
CA ASP A 90 8.51 -4.77 6.27
C ASP A 90 9.30 -3.62 5.64
N SER A 91 10.26 -3.94 4.76
CA SER A 91 11.12 -2.94 4.13
C SER A 91 10.29 -2.09 3.17
N HIS A 92 9.50 -2.73 2.31
CA HIS A 92 8.62 -2.08 1.35
C HIS A 92 7.61 -1.17 2.07
N LEU A 93 7.03 -1.62 3.17
CA LEU A 93 6.17 -0.77 3.99
C LEU A 93 6.95 0.44 4.54
N VAL A 94 8.07 0.22 5.21
CA VAL A 94 8.80 1.30 5.90
C VAL A 94 9.30 2.35 4.91
N TYR A 95 9.86 1.95 3.76
CA TYR A 95 10.25 2.89 2.71
C TYR A 95 9.07 3.68 2.16
N ASN A 96 7.93 3.02 1.91
CA ASN A 96 6.72 3.70 1.43
C ASN A 96 6.18 4.68 2.48
N MET A 97 6.17 4.30 3.75
CA MET A 97 5.66 5.17 4.81
C MET A 97 6.59 6.34 5.12
N LEU A 98 7.91 6.15 5.10
CA LEU A 98 8.88 7.25 5.27
C LEU A 98 8.80 8.25 4.11
N SER A 99 8.72 7.75 2.88
CA SER A 99 8.59 8.62 1.71
C SER A 99 7.23 9.33 1.66
N LEU A 100 6.14 8.65 2.03
CA LEU A 100 4.81 9.23 2.18
C LEU A 100 4.77 10.27 3.30
N LEU A 101 5.44 10.03 4.41
CA LEU A 101 5.54 10.99 5.51
C LEU A 101 6.17 12.30 5.02
N TRP A 102 7.37 12.21 4.44
CA TRP A 102 8.10 13.40 4.00
C TRP A 102 7.40 14.15 2.85
N LYS A 103 6.90 13.43 1.84
CA LYS A 103 6.18 14.03 0.71
C LYS A 103 4.78 14.50 1.09
N GLY A 104 4.08 13.71 1.90
CA GLY A 104 2.73 14.00 2.36
C GLY A 104 2.70 15.25 3.23
N ILE A 105 3.61 15.39 4.20
CA ILE A 105 3.72 16.62 5.01
C ILE A 105 3.90 17.85 4.11
N GLN A 106 4.84 17.81 3.16
CA GLN A 106 5.11 18.93 2.26
C GLN A 106 3.91 19.26 1.35
N LEU A 107 3.31 18.24 0.73
CA LEU A 107 2.20 18.43 -0.20
C LEU A 107 0.95 18.90 0.55
N GLU A 108 0.56 18.23 1.63
CA GLU A 108 -0.61 18.60 2.43
C GLU A 108 -0.50 20.01 3.03
N THR A 109 0.70 20.40 3.46
CA THR A 109 0.94 21.76 3.98
C THR A 109 0.84 22.82 2.88
N SER A 110 1.26 22.51 1.66
CA SER A 110 1.30 23.47 0.56
C SER A 110 -0.04 23.64 -0.17
N MET A 111 -0.81 22.56 -0.35
CA MET A 111 -2.09 22.60 -1.08
C MET A 111 -3.34 22.54 -0.20
N GLY A 112 -3.21 22.11 1.07
CA GLY A 112 -4.34 21.84 1.94
C GLY A 112 -4.76 20.35 1.93
N SER A 113 -5.42 19.93 3.00
CA SER A 113 -5.78 18.52 3.24
C SER A 113 -6.80 17.97 2.23
N ALA A 114 -7.78 18.78 1.80
CA ALA A 114 -8.82 18.32 0.87
C ALA A 114 -8.24 18.07 -0.53
N GLU A 115 -7.46 19.04 -1.03
CA GLU A 115 -6.75 18.99 -2.30
C GLU A 115 -5.73 17.84 -2.29
N PHE A 116 -4.99 17.67 -1.21
CA PHE A 116 -4.06 16.55 -1.06
C PHE A 116 -4.77 15.20 -1.09
N ALA A 117 -5.88 15.05 -0.36
CA ALA A 117 -6.67 13.81 -0.38
C ALA A 117 -7.20 13.49 -1.77
N SER A 118 -7.72 14.50 -2.50
CA SER A 118 -8.18 14.32 -3.88
C SER A 118 -7.04 13.93 -4.84
N THR A 119 -5.85 14.50 -4.65
CA THR A 119 -4.66 14.17 -5.43
C THR A 119 -4.23 12.73 -5.20
N VAL A 120 -4.18 12.28 -3.94
CA VAL A 120 -3.88 10.88 -3.60
C VAL A 120 -4.92 9.94 -4.22
N ALA A 121 -6.21 10.26 -4.11
CA ALA A 121 -7.28 9.45 -4.70
C ALA A 121 -7.14 9.34 -6.23
N ALA A 122 -6.86 10.45 -6.91
CA ALA A 122 -6.64 10.49 -8.35
C ALA A 122 -5.40 9.67 -8.76
N LEU A 123 -4.29 9.81 -8.03
CA LEU A 123 -3.06 9.06 -8.31
C LEU A 123 -3.24 7.55 -8.12
N VAL A 124 -3.96 7.11 -7.07
CA VAL A 124 -4.27 5.69 -6.87
C VAL A 124 -5.17 5.17 -7.99
N ALA A 125 -6.23 5.88 -8.34
CA ALA A 125 -7.14 5.46 -9.41
C ALA A 125 -6.42 5.40 -10.78
N MET A 126 -5.61 6.41 -11.11
CA MET A 126 -4.86 6.44 -12.36
C MET A 126 -3.79 5.36 -12.41
N SER A 127 -3.01 5.15 -11.34
CA SER A 127 -1.98 4.12 -11.33
C SER A 127 -2.57 2.72 -11.53
N GLN A 128 -3.61 2.37 -10.77
CA GLN A 128 -4.31 1.10 -10.90
C GLN A 128 -4.95 0.95 -12.29
N GLY A 129 -5.57 2.02 -12.79
CA GLY A 129 -6.18 2.06 -14.13
C GLY A 129 -5.16 1.85 -15.24
N ILE A 130 -4.02 2.53 -15.19
CA ILE A 130 -2.93 2.38 -16.17
C ILE A 130 -2.37 0.96 -16.13
N THR A 131 -2.12 0.38 -14.95
CA THR A 131 -1.65 -1.00 -14.84
C THR A 131 -2.65 -2.00 -15.44
N LEU A 132 -3.94 -1.80 -15.19
CA LEU A 132 -5.00 -2.65 -15.75
C LEU A 132 -5.12 -2.51 -17.27
N LEU A 133 -5.07 -1.28 -17.79
CA LEU A 133 -5.08 -1.00 -19.23
C LEU A 133 -3.86 -1.57 -19.93
N LEU A 134 -2.69 -1.47 -19.31
CA LEU A 134 -1.45 -2.05 -19.82
C LEU A 134 -1.57 -3.57 -19.88
N ALA A 135 -2.03 -4.22 -18.80
CA ALA A 135 -2.24 -5.66 -18.77
C ALA A 135 -3.24 -6.12 -19.84
N LYS A 136 -4.34 -5.39 -20.03
CA LYS A 136 -5.32 -5.68 -21.09
C LYS A 136 -4.72 -5.48 -22.49
N SER A 137 -3.96 -4.41 -22.69
CA SER A 137 -3.31 -4.11 -23.97
C SER A 137 -2.31 -5.19 -24.34
N LEU A 138 -1.47 -5.62 -23.38
CA LEU A 138 -0.54 -6.72 -23.59
C LEU A 138 -1.28 -8.00 -24.01
N LEU A 139 -2.40 -8.33 -23.38
CA LEU A 139 -3.22 -9.49 -23.73
C LEU A 139 -3.86 -9.40 -25.13
N LEU A 140 -4.24 -8.20 -25.57
CA LEU A 140 -4.87 -7.98 -26.88
C LEU A 140 -3.85 -7.91 -28.03
N PHE A 141 -2.69 -7.30 -27.78
CA PHE A 141 -1.67 -7.07 -28.82
C PHE A 141 -0.62 -8.17 -28.89
N PHE A 142 -0.35 -8.86 -27.79
CA PHE A 142 0.55 -10.00 -27.74
C PHE A 142 -0.28 -11.24 -27.42
N ASP A 143 -0.50 -12.05 -28.45
CA ASP A 143 -1.27 -13.30 -28.37
C ASP A 143 -0.51 -14.31 -27.50
N TYR A 144 -0.70 -14.21 -26.18
CA TYR A 144 -0.13 -15.11 -25.19
C TYR A 144 -0.96 -16.40 -25.18
N GLU A 145 -0.89 -17.18 -26.27
CA GLU A 145 -1.50 -18.51 -26.43
C GLU A 145 -1.09 -19.52 -25.33
N ARG A 146 -0.10 -19.18 -24.47
CA ARG A 146 0.32 -19.98 -23.31
C ARG A 146 -0.01 -19.28 -21.99
N ALA A 147 -0.94 -19.86 -21.23
CA ALA A 147 -1.07 -19.53 -19.82
C ALA A 147 0.26 -19.83 -19.09
N TYR A 148 0.80 -18.86 -18.36
CA TYR A 148 2.07 -18.99 -17.61
C TYR A 148 1.97 -19.90 -16.38
N TYR A 149 0.76 -20.31 -16.00
CA TYR A 149 0.51 -21.27 -14.93
C TYR A 149 0.07 -22.61 -15.54
N GLN A 150 0.99 -23.58 -15.52
CA GLN A 150 0.67 -25.01 -15.57
C GLN A 150 0.82 -25.60 -14.17
#